data_AF-A0A7G9LPN7-F1
#
_entry.id   AF-A0A7G9LPN7-F1
#
_cell.length_a   1.000
_cell.length_b   1.000
_cell.length_c   1.000
_cell.angle_alpha   90.00
_cell.angle_beta   90.00
_cell.angle_gamma   90.00
#
_symmetry.space_group_name_H-M   'P 1'
#
loop_
_entity.id
_entity.type
_entity.pdbx_description
1 polymer ?
#
loop_
_entity_poly.entity_id
_entity_poly.type
_entity_poly.pdbx_seq_one_letter_code
_entity_poly.pdbx_strand_id
1 'polypeptide(L)'
;MKEFLEETEIIDFKNEEVFSLAQELAKDCKSDEEIAKNCFLYVRDNIHHSGDFKDEITTYKASDVLKYKTGWCYAKSHLLAALLRANAIPTGFCYQRLSCSEYKKDIYCLHGLNAIYLKEFGWYKVDARGNKKGVNAQFTPPFEQLAFNLEKNEFDLAKIYSKPLDVVIEALKKNKTYDEMINIFPDVEYFIGKAKTLDALRLSVISKDLTKYIFEKEAPKWFEEELLEESFKERILSEEYEHFVYVIKDEIVGFIAIKDKTRLFHLFVDEKYHKKGIAKELWQYIKENFDVSNISVNSSIYAIKTYESFGFEINGEQKEYLGLKYQPMNYRC
;
A
#
# COMPACT_ATOMS: atom_id res chain seq x y z
N MET A 1 -8.99 -13.93 -0.08
CA MET A 1 -9.67 -13.94 -1.41
C MET A 1 -11.18 -13.79 -1.33
N LYS A 2 -11.94 -14.58 -0.55
CA LYS A 2 -13.41 -14.49 -0.48
C LYS A 2 -13.92 -13.06 -0.21
N GLU A 3 -13.33 -12.38 0.76
CA GLU A 3 -13.66 -10.99 1.13
C GLU A 3 -13.54 -9.97 -0.04
N PHE A 4 -12.70 -10.26 -1.04
CA PHE A 4 -12.49 -9.39 -2.21
C PHE A 4 -13.55 -9.59 -3.30
N LEU A 5 -14.51 -10.49 -3.06
CA LEU A 5 -15.68 -10.76 -3.90
C LEU A 5 -16.99 -10.36 -3.21
N GLU A 6 -16.92 -9.96 -1.94
CA GLU A 6 -18.12 -9.71 -1.14
C GLU A 6 -18.81 -8.40 -1.53
N GLU A 7 -20.14 -8.46 -1.52
CA GLU A 7 -21.02 -7.30 -1.58
C GLU A 7 -21.00 -6.58 -0.23
N THR A 8 -21.14 -5.26 -0.27
CA THR A 8 -21.34 -4.45 0.93
C THR A 8 -22.36 -3.35 0.65
N GLU A 9 -22.72 -2.55 1.66
CA GLU A 9 -23.59 -1.39 1.47
C GLU A 9 -23.00 -0.33 0.50
N ILE A 10 -21.67 -0.30 0.36
CA ILE A 10 -20.95 0.66 -0.50
C ILE A 10 -20.68 0.06 -1.87
N ILE A 11 -20.33 -1.23 -1.90
CA ILE A 11 -20.03 -2.01 -3.09
C ILE A 11 -21.26 -2.86 -3.39
N ASP A 12 -22.38 -2.17 -3.66
CA ASP A 12 -23.73 -2.70 -3.77
C ASP A 12 -24.03 -3.27 -5.15
N PHE A 13 -23.17 -4.20 -5.59
CA PHE A 13 -23.17 -4.67 -6.98
C PHE A 13 -24.39 -5.50 -7.38
N LYS A 14 -25.25 -5.94 -6.45
CA LYS A 14 -26.56 -6.54 -6.79
C LYS A 14 -27.64 -5.50 -7.09
N ASN A 15 -27.34 -4.21 -6.94
CA ASN A 15 -28.16 -3.17 -7.53
C ASN A 15 -28.37 -3.45 -9.03
N GLU A 16 -29.62 -3.36 -9.50
CA GLU A 16 -30.01 -3.80 -10.85
C GLU A 16 -29.23 -3.07 -11.96
N GLU A 17 -28.99 -1.76 -11.82
CA GLU A 17 -28.27 -0.97 -12.82
C GLU A 17 -26.78 -1.34 -12.84
N VAL A 18 -26.17 -1.52 -11.66
CA VAL A 18 -24.75 -1.90 -11.53
C VAL A 18 -24.52 -3.30 -12.08
N PHE A 19 -25.36 -4.26 -11.69
CA PHE A 19 -25.27 -5.64 -12.16
C PHE A 19 -25.48 -5.72 -13.68
N SER A 20 -26.50 -5.03 -14.21
CA SER A 20 -26.78 -5.02 -15.65
C SER A 20 -25.61 -4.46 -16.46
N LEU A 21 -25.03 -3.34 -16.02
CA LEU A 21 -23.85 -2.78 -16.67
C LEU A 21 -22.64 -3.72 -16.58
N ALA A 22 -22.43 -4.37 -15.43
CA ALA A 22 -21.35 -5.32 -15.27
C ALA A 22 -21.45 -6.49 -16.25
N GLN A 23 -22.67 -7.02 -16.47
CA GLN A 23 -22.92 -8.07 -17.46
C GLN A 23 -22.78 -7.57 -18.90
N GLU A 24 -23.21 -6.33 -19.18
CA GLU A 24 -23.03 -5.70 -20.50
C GLU A 24 -21.54 -5.56 -20.85
N LEU A 25 -20.72 -5.07 -19.91
CA LEU A 25 -19.28 -4.87 -20.12
C LEU A 25 -18.51 -6.18 -20.23
N ALA A 26 -19.04 -7.26 -19.66
CA ALA A 26 -18.48 -8.61 -19.77
C ALA A 26 -18.97 -9.37 -21.02
N LYS A 27 -19.95 -8.83 -21.74
CA LYS A 27 -20.53 -9.47 -22.90
C LYS A 27 -19.45 -9.73 -23.96
N ASP A 28 -19.47 -10.95 -24.51
CA ASP A 28 -18.53 -11.44 -25.53
C ASP A 28 -17.04 -11.48 -25.13
N CYS A 29 -16.70 -11.13 -23.87
CA CYS A 29 -15.36 -11.26 -23.33
C CYS A 29 -15.00 -12.74 -23.09
N LYS A 30 -13.73 -13.07 -23.28
CA LYS A 30 -13.19 -14.43 -23.17
C LYS A 30 -12.28 -14.62 -21.96
N SER A 31 -11.94 -13.54 -21.25
CA SER A 31 -11.06 -13.57 -20.09
C SER A 31 -11.42 -12.51 -19.06
N ASP A 32 -11.02 -12.75 -17.81
CA ASP A 32 -11.15 -11.77 -16.72
C ASP A 32 -10.39 -10.47 -17.03
N GLU A 33 -9.29 -10.55 -17.79
CA GLU A 33 -8.53 -9.38 -18.22
C GLU A 33 -9.34 -8.49 -19.16
N GLU A 34 -10.04 -9.07 -20.15
CA GLU A 34 -10.90 -8.31 -21.08
C GLU A 34 -12.06 -7.65 -20.33
N ILE A 35 -12.70 -8.37 -19.41
CA ILE A 35 -13.76 -7.82 -18.54
C ILE A 35 -13.20 -6.69 -17.69
N ALA A 36 -12.04 -6.91 -17.06
CA ALA A 36 -11.41 -5.92 -16.19
C ALA A 36 -11.04 -4.64 -16.93
N LYS A 37 -10.50 -4.78 -18.15
CA LYS A 37 -10.20 -3.67 -19.04
C LYS A 37 -11.45 -2.89 -19.40
N ASN A 38 -12.54 -3.56 -19.80
CA ASN A 38 -13.79 -2.90 -20.16
C ASN A 38 -14.39 -2.13 -18.96
N CYS A 39 -14.40 -2.73 -17.78
CA CYS A 39 -14.87 -2.09 -16.55
C CYS A 39 -14.00 -0.87 -16.18
N PHE A 40 -12.67 -1.01 -16.24
CA PHE A 40 -11.73 0.07 -15.98
C PHE A 40 -11.95 1.25 -16.93
N LEU A 41 -11.99 0.99 -18.25
CA LEU A 41 -12.18 2.01 -19.26
C LEU A 41 -13.54 2.71 -19.10
N TYR A 42 -14.61 1.95 -18.81
CA TYR A 42 -15.92 2.52 -18.55
C TYR A 42 -15.87 3.53 -17.40
N VAL A 43 -15.35 3.13 -16.24
CA VAL A 43 -15.29 4.02 -15.06
C VAL A 43 -14.35 5.20 -15.29
N ARG A 44 -13.20 4.98 -15.93
CA ARG A 44 -12.22 6.04 -16.21
C ARG A 44 -12.81 7.10 -17.14
N ASP A 45 -13.49 6.68 -18.19
CA ASP A 45 -13.84 7.55 -19.32
C ASP A 45 -15.29 8.06 -19.29
N ASN A 46 -16.22 7.38 -18.59
CA ASN A 46 -17.66 7.72 -18.58
C ASN A 46 -18.16 8.27 -17.24
N ILE A 47 -17.31 8.32 -16.21
CA ILE A 47 -17.67 8.90 -14.91
C ILE A 47 -16.81 10.14 -14.71
N HIS A 48 -17.41 11.29 -14.42
CA HIS A 48 -16.66 12.50 -14.13
C HIS A 48 -15.85 12.37 -12.84
N HIS A 49 -14.65 12.93 -12.83
CA HIS A 49 -13.91 13.14 -11.60
C HIS A 49 -14.44 14.41 -10.92
N SER A 50 -15.08 14.28 -9.75
CA SER A 50 -15.79 15.40 -9.11
C SER A 50 -14.88 16.61 -8.86
N GLY A 51 -13.59 16.41 -8.60
CA GLY A 51 -12.62 17.50 -8.44
C GLY A 51 -12.26 18.26 -9.71
N ASP A 52 -12.28 17.57 -10.87
CA ASP A 52 -11.94 18.20 -12.15
C ASP A 52 -13.13 18.95 -12.74
N PHE A 53 -14.33 18.40 -12.57
CA PHE A 53 -15.59 18.97 -13.07
C PHE A 53 -16.27 19.90 -12.05
N LYS A 54 -15.81 19.91 -10.79
CA LYS A 54 -16.37 20.69 -9.67
C LYS A 54 -17.84 20.38 -9.43
N ASP A 55 -18.17 19.10 -9.41
CA ASP A 55 -19.56 18.65 -9.25
C ASP A 55 -20.14 19.03 -7.88
N GLU A 56 -21.42 19.39 -7.85
CA GLU A 56 -22.14 19.80 -6.63
C GLU A 56 -22.67 18.61 -5.81
N ILE A 57 -22.39 17.38 -6.24
CA ILE A 57 -22.80 16.15 -5.58
C ILE A 57 -21.59 15.27 -5.32
N THR A 58 -21.45 14.80 -4.08
CA THR A 58 -20.48 13.79 -3.67
C THR A 58 -21.17 12.44 -3.53
N THR A 59 -20.79 11.52 -4.39
CA THR A 59 -21.24 10.12 -4.38
C THR A 59 -20.33 9.26 -3.52
N TYR A 60 -20.86 8.14 -3.00
CA TYR A 60 -20.06 7.20 -2.23
C TYR A 60 -20.44 5.74 -2.44
N LYS A 61 -21.71 5.41 -2.72
CA LYS A 61 -22.11 4.06 -3.14
C LYS A 61 -21.80 3.85 -4.62
N ALA A 62 -21.48 2.61 -5.01
CA ALA A 62 -21.24 2.29 -6.41
C ALA A 62 -22.46 2.63 -7.29
N SER A 63 -23.68 2.29 -6.84
CA SER A 63 -24.91 2.66 -7.53
C SER A 63 -25.10 4.18 -7.68
N ASP A 64 -24.79 4.97 -6.66
CA ASP A 64 -24.86 6.45 -6.74
C ASP A 64 -23.87 6.99 -7.76
N VAL A 65 -22.63 6.50 -7.77
CA VAL A 65 -21.60 6.89 -8.76
C VAL A 65 -22.10 6.60 -10.18
N LEU A 66 -22.72 5.44 -10.38
CA LEU A 66 -23.26 5.05 -11.68
C LEU A 66 -24.44 5.92 -12.12
N LYS A 67 -25.37 6.21 -11.19
CA LYS A 67 -26.57 7.00 -11.43
C LYS A 67 -26.25 8.47 -11.73
N TYR A 68 -25.40 9.08 -10.93
CA TYR A 68 -25.05 10.51 -11.05
C TYR A 68 -23.87 10.77 -12.00
N LYS A 69 -23.19 9.72 -12.48
CA LYS A 69 -22.04 9.79 -13.39
C LYS A 69 -20.90 10.69 -12.88
N THR A 70 -20.73 10.76 -11.57
CA THR A 70 -19.64 11.51 -10.93
C THR A 70 -19.13 10.79 -9.69
N GLY A 71 -17.84 10.97 -9.41
CA GLY A 71 -17.25 10.61 -8.13
C GLY A 71 -15.80 11.11 -7.99
N TRP A 72 -15.36 11.33 -6.76
CA TRP A 72 -13.94 11.46 -6.44
C TRP A 72 -13.22 10.13 -6.73
N CYS A 73 -11.88 10.14 -6.81
CA CYS A 73 -11.08 8.92 -7.01
C CYS A 73 -11.52 7.75 -6.11
N TYR A 74 -11.85 8.03 -4.86
CA TYR A 74 -12.44 7.07 -3.92
C TYR A 74 -13.73 6.42 -4.44
N ALA A 75 -14.75 7.22 -4.75
CA ALA A 75 -16.06 6.71 -5.13
C ALA A 75 -16.01 6.02 -6.51
N LYS A 76 -15.16 6.52 -7.41
CA LYS A 76 -14.87 5.84 -8.68
C LYS A 76 -14.26 4.46 -8.45
N SER A 77 -13.36 4.30 -7.49
CA SER A 77 -12.81 2.99 -7.12
C SER A 77 -13.88 2.05 -6.54
N HIS A 78 -14.93 2.59 -5.89
CA HIS A 78 -16.06 1.80 -5.40
C HIS A 78 -16.89 1.23 -6.56
N LEU A 79 -17.20 2.05 -7.57
CA LEU A 79 -17.92 1.58 -8.77
C LEU A 79 -17.10 0.55 -9.53
N LEU A 80 -15.79 0.78 -9.73
CA LEU A 80 -14.94 -0.20 -10.42
C LEU A 80 -14.93 -1.53 -9.67
N ALA A 81 -14.74 -1.52 -8.35
CA ALA A 81 -14.82 -2.73 -7.54
C ALA A 81 -16.19 -3.42 -7.66
N ALA A 82 -17.30 -2.69 -7.68
CA ALA A 82 -18.63 -3.26 -7.83
C ALA A 82 -18.82 -3.98 -9.17
N LEU A 83 -18.42 -3.34 -10.29
CA LEU A 83 -18.51 -3.92 -11.63
C LEU A 83 -17.66 -5.19 -11.77
N LEU A 84 -16.46 -5.21 -11.19
CA LEU A 84 -15.56 -6.36 -11.23
C LEU A 84 -16.04 -7.50 -10.33
N ARG A 85 -16.48 -7.20 -9.10
CA ARG A 85 -16.99 -8.21 -8.16
C ARG A 85 -18.30 -8.83 -8.65
N ALA A 86 -19.16 -8.08 -9.35
CA ALA A 86 -20.35 -8.63 -10.02
C ALA A 86 -20.00 -9.70 -11.07
N ASN A 87 -18.82 -9.60 -11.69
CA ASN A 87 -18.27 -10.58 -12.61
C ASN A 87 -17.37 -11.63 -11.92
N ALA A 88 -17.44 -11.75 -10.59
CA ALA A 88 -16.64 -12.66 -9.78
C ALA A 88 -15.11 -12.47 -9.89
N ILE A 89 -14.65 -11.27 -10.25
CA ILE A 89 -13.23 -10.90 -10.31
C ILE A 89 -12.81 -10.29 -8.96
N PRO A 90 -11.89 -10.91 -8.19
CA PRO A 90 -11.48 -10.38 -6.90
C PRO A 90 -10.84 -9.01 -7.06
N THR A 91 -11.37 -8.02 -6.34
CA THR A 91 -10.92 -6.63 -6.44
C THR A 91 -10.83 -6.02 -5.06
N GLY A 92 -9.68 -5.43 -4.74
CA GLY A 92 -9.44 -4.67 -3.52
C GLY A 92 -9.32 -3.17 -3.76
N PHE A 93 -9.21 -2.44 -2.65
CA PHE A 93 -8.91 -1.02 -2.61
C PHE A 93 -7.45 -0.82 -2.21
N CYS A 94 -6.79 0.08 -2.91
CA CYS A 94 -5.45 0.54 -2.57
C CYS A 94 -5.50 2.05 -2.41
N TYR A 95 -4.53 2.58 -1.69
CA TYR A 95 -4.45 4.01 -1.45
C TYR A 95 -3.02 4.50 -1.61
N GLN A 96 -2.86 5.57 -2.38
CA GLN A 96 -1.67 6.40 -2.29
C GLN A 96 -1.98 7.56 -1.34
N ARG A 97 -0.98 8.06 -0.63
CA ARG A 97 -1.06 9.33 0.08
C ARG A 97 -0.26 10.34 -0.72
N LEU A 98 -0.95 11.30 -1.31
CA LEU A 98 -0.42 12.23 -2.31
C LEU A 98 -0.58 13.68 -1.85
N SER A 99 0.23 14.56 -2.42
CA SER A 99 0.03 16.00 -2.31
C SER A 99 -1.25 16.40 -3.05
N CYS A 100 -2.18 17.03 -2.33
CA CYS A 100 -3.44 17.54 -2.86
C CYS A 100 -3.32 19.04 -3.19
N SER A 101 -2.10 19.48 -3.50
CA SER A 101 -1.74 20.88 -3.82
C SER A 101 -2.41 21.41 -5.08
N GLU A 102 -2.98 20.54 -5.93
CA GLU A 102 -3.85 20.96 -7.04
C GLU A 102 -5.15 21.63 -6.55
N TYR A 103 -5.60 21.31 -5.33
CA TYR A 103 -6.78 21.90 -4.70
C TYR A 103 -6.40 22.89 -3.59
N LYS A 104 -5.47 22.49 -2.70
CA LYS A 104 -5.07 23.30 -1.56
C LYS A 104 -3.61 23.03 -1.21
N LYS A 105 -2.83 24.10 -1.18
CA LYS A 105 -1.38 24.06 -0.98
C LYS A 105 -1.01 23.38 0.34
N ASP A 106 0.06 22.59 0.32
CA ASP A 106 0.69 21.97 1.48
C ASP A 106 -0.24 21.02 2.27
N ILE A 107 -1.23 20.44 1.59
CA ILE A 107 -2.11 19.40 2.14
C ILE A 107 -1.84 18.08 1.44
N TYR A 108 -1.78 17.01 2.23
CA TYR A 108 -1.75 15.65 1.75
C TYR A 108 -3.09 14.99 2.02
N CYS A 109 -3.46 14.05 1.17
CA CYS A 109 -4.66 13.26 1.34
C CYS A 109 -4.50 11.87 0.72
N LEU A 110 -5.40 10.96 1.08
CA LEU A 110 -5.48 9.68 0.40
C LEU A 110 -5.94 9.89 -1.05
N HIS A 111 -5.51 9.02 -1.95
CA HIS A 111 -6.00 8.87 -3.30
C HIS A 111 -6.45 7.44 -3.47
N GLY A 112 -7.71 7.23 -3.83
CA GLY A 112 -8.32 5.90 -3.92
C GLY A 112 -8.13 5.28 -5.30
N LEU A 113 -7.66 4.03 -5.32
CA LEU A 113 -7.50 3.22 -6.52
C LEU A 113 -7.83 1.75 -6.22
N ASN A 114 -7.71 0.85 -7.20
CA ASN A 114 -8.02 -0.57 -7.02
C ASN A 114 -6.81 -1.46 -7.27
N ALA A 115 -6.82 -2.65 -6.67
CA ALA A 115 -6.02 -3.78 -7.13
C ALA A 115 -6.95 -4.90 -7.61
N ILE A 116 -6.70 -5.41 -8.81
CA ILE A 116 -7.49 -6.48 -9.44
C ILE A 116 -6.64 -7.74 -9.43
N TYR A 117 -7.20 -8.86 -8.98
CA TYR A 117 -6.50 -10.13 -9.05
C TYR A 117 -6.69 -10.74 -10.44
N LEU A 118 -5.66 -10.71 -11.26
CA LEU A 118 -5.62 -11.36 -12.57
C LEU A 118 -4.84 -12.67 -12.44
N LYS A 119 -5.43 -13.79 -12.87
CA LYS A 119 -4.85 -15.13 -12.65
C LYS A 119 -3.40 -15.26 -13.12
N GLU A 120 -3.03 -14.61 -14.22
CA GLU A 120 -1.70 -14.67 -14.81
C GLU A 120 -0.69 -13.73 -14.13
N PHE A 121 -1.16 -12.64 -13.50
CA PHE A 121 -0.30 -11.55 -13.00
C PHE A 121 -0.35 -11.35 -11.48
N GLY A 122 -1.29 -12.01 -10.79
CA GLY A 122 -1.59 -11.75 -9.39
C GLY A 122 -2.32 -10.42 -9.21
N TRP A 123 -2.05 -9.74 -8.09
CA TRP A 123 -2.63 -8.43 -7.81
C TRP A 123 -2.01 -7.34 -8.69
N TYR A 124 -2.84 -6.70 -9.50
CA TYR A 124 -2.47 -5.64 -10.45
C TYR A 124 -3.18 -4.34 -10.07
N LYS A 125 -2.43 -3.26 -9.78
CA LYS A 125 -3.05 -1.97 -9.44
C LYS A 125 -3.51 -1.22 -10.69
N VAL A 126 -4.69 -0.61 -10.58
CA VAL A 126 -5.30 0.23 -11.61
C VAL A 126 -5.90 1.48 -11.00
N ASP A 127 -5.85 2.58 -11.76
CA ASP A 127 -6.33 3.88 -11.32
C ASP A 127 -7.37 4.45 -12.30
N ALA A 128 -8.65 4.28 -11.96
CA ALA A 128 -9.75 4.72 -12.81
C ALA A 128 -10.17 6.18 -12.57
N ARG A 129 -9.36 7.02 -11.90
CA ARG A 129 -9.65 8.43 -11.59
C ARG A 129 -10.13 9.25 -12.79
N GLY A 130 -9.53 9.03 -13.97
CA GLY A 130 -9.86 9.75 -15.19
C GLY A 130 -8.68 10.55 -15.72
N ASN A 131 -8.49 10.51 -17.04
CA ASN A 131 -7.39 11.19 -17.71
C ASN A 131 -7.67 12.68 -17.91
N LYS A 132 -6.64 13.49 -17.74
CA LYS A 132 -6.64 14.94 -18.02
C LYS A 132 -5.26 15.39 -18.47
N LYS A 133 -5.08 16.67 -18.77
CA LYS A 133 -3.73 17.19 -19.08
C LYS A 133 -2.78 16.88 -17.90
N GLY A 134 -1.72 16.11 -18.17
CA GLY A 134 -0.75 15.68 -17.17
C GLY A 134 -1.09 14.38 -16.44
N VAL A 135 -2.25 13.76 -16.69
CA VAL A 135 -2.69 12.50 -16.08
C VAL A 135 -3.07 11.50 -17.18
N ASN A 136 -2.40 10.34 -17.20
CA ASN A 136 -2.59 9.31 -18.22
C ASN A 136 -2.53 7.91 -17.60
N ALA A 137 -3.58 7.51 -16.89
CA ALA A 137 -3.71 6.16 -16.35
C ALA A 137 -4.17 5.17 -17.43
N GLN A 138 -3.56 3.99 -17.48
CA GLN A 138 -3.83 2.98 -18.51
C GLN A 138 -3.94 1.57 -17.91
N PHE A 139 -4.64 0.69 -18.64
CA PHE A 139 -4.76 -0.73 -18.33
C PHE A 139 -3.87 -1.53 -19.27
N THR A 140 -2.68 -1.89 -18.79
CA THR A 140 -1.59 -2.51 -19.57
C THR A 140 -0.87 -3.60 -18.78
N PRO A 141 -1.57 -4.62 -18.24
CA PRO A 141 -0.92 -5.66 -17.46
C PRO A 141 0.21 -6.36 -18.25
N PRO A 142 1.31 -6.78 -17.59
CA PRO A 142 1.56 -6.67 -16.15
C PRO A 142 2.04 -5.28 -15.69
N PHE A 143 2.19 -4.31 -16.59
CA PHE A 143 2.76 -3.00 -16.27
C PHE A 143 1.70 -2.05 -15.68
N GLU A 144 1.92 -1.63 -14.44
CA GLU A 144 1.07 -0.64 -13.78
C GLU A 144 1.32 0.75 -14.38
N GLN A 145 0.26 1.43 -14.83
CA GLN A 145 0.30 2.82 -15.26
C GLN A 145 -0.80 3.62 -14.53
N LEU A 146 -0.46 4.07 -13.33
CA LEU A 146 -1.37 4.81 -12.44
C LEU A 146 -1.45 6.29 -12.82
N ALA A 147 -2.39 7.04 -12.23
CA ALA A 147 -2.54 8.47 -12.53
C ALA A 147 -1.35 9.30 -12.07
N PHE A 148 -0.68 8.88 -10.98
CA PHE A 148 0.35 9.65 -10.30
C PHE A 148 1.58 8.78 -9.97
N ASN A 149 2.76 9.36 -10.23
CA ASN A 149 4.02 8.85 -9.72
C ASN A 149 4.29 9.48 -8.36
N LEU A 150 4.86 8.71 -7.42
CA LEU A 150 5.12 9.18 -6.07
C LEU A 150 6.32 10.13 -6.00
N GLU A 151 6.15 11.27 -5.34
CA GLU A 151 7.22 12.18 -4.95
C GLU A 151 7.78 11.87 -3.54
N LYS A 152 8.76 12.66 -3.09
CA LYS A 152 9.58 12.39 -1.87
C LYS A 152 8.76 12.11 -0.61
N ASN A 153 7.65 12.81 -0.40
CA ASN A 153 6.79 12.66 0.80
C ASN A 153 5.44 12.01 0.49
N GLU A 154 5.34 11.32 -0.64
CA GLU A 154 4.16 10.60 -1.06
C GLU A 154 4.40 9.10 -0.91
N PHE A 155 3.35 8.34 -0.63
CA PHE A 155 3.49 6.94 -0.26
C PHE A 155 2.42 6.09 -0.90
N ASP A 156 2.77 4.87 -1.29
CA ASP A 156 1.81 3.82 -1.58
C ASP A 156 1.58 3.03 -0.29
N LEU A 157 0.34 2.99 0.20
CA LEU A 157 0.00 2.16 1.35
C LEU A 157 0.10 0.69 0.92
N ALA A 158 0.81 -0.11 1.71
CA ALA A 158 1.21 -1.44 1.30
C ALA A 158 0.04 -2.43 1.24
N LYS A 159 -0.97 -2.23 2.10
CA LYS A 159 -2.12 -3.13 2.25
C LYS A 159 -3.13 -2.96 1.11
N ILE A 160 -3.59 -4.09 0.59
CA ILE A 160 -4.80 -4.17 -0.24
C ILE A 160 -5.99 -4.41 0.69
N TYR A 161 -6.97 -3.51 0.67
CA TYR A 161 -8.14 -3.57 1.55
C TYR A 161 -9.33 -4.23 0.84
N SER A 162 -10.03 -5.14 1.52
CA SER A 162 -11.25 -5.77 0.99
C SER A 162 -12.47 -4.86 1.05
N LYS A 163 -12.41 -3.80 1.88
CA LYS A 163 -13.43 -2.74 2.01
C LYS A 163 -12.76 -1.38 1.91
N PRO A 164 -13.47 -0.32 1.46
CA PRO A 164 -12.95 1.03 1.54
C PRO A 164 -12.62 1.42 3.00
N LEU A 165 -11.63 2.28 3.20
CA LEU A 165 -11.29 2.80 4.52
C LEU A 165 -12.44 3.62 5.11
N ASP A 166 -12.71 3.44 6.41
CA ASP A 166 -13.81 4.15 7.09
C ASP A 166 -13.65 5.67 7.01
N VAL A 167 -12.43 6.19 7.19
CA VAL A 167 -12.15 7.64 7.07
C VAL A 167 -12.54 8.21 5.70
N VAL A 168 -12.41 7.41 4.64
CA VAL A 168 -12.81 7.79 3.29
C VAL A 168 -14.34 7.80 3.17
N ILE A 169 -15.01 6.78 3.69
CA ILE A 169 -16.48 6.71 3.67
C ILE A 169 -17.11 7.82 4.52
N GLU A 170 -16.54 8.11 5.68
CA GLU A 170 -16.98 9.19 6.56
C GLU A 170 -16.85 10.55 5.88
N ALA A 171 -15.72 10.82 5.22
CA ALA A 171 -15.50 12.07 4.48
C ALA A 171 -16.51 12.23 3.34
N LEU A 172 -16.71 11.22 2.50
CA LEU A 172 -17.68 11.26 1.40
C LEU A 172 -19.13 11.36 1.89
N LYS A 173 -19.46 10.75 3.03
CA LYS A 173 -20.80 10.87 3.62
C LYS A 173 -21.02 12.25 4.23
N LYS A 174 -20.01 12.86 4.84
CA LYS A 174 -20.13 14.14 5.53
C LYS A 174 -20.14 15.33 4.56
N ASN A 175 -19.27 15.32 3.57
CA ASN A 175 -19.08 16.43 2.64
C ASN A 175 -19.85 16.12 1.34
N LYS A 176 -20.82 16.97 1.00
CA LYS A 176 -21.80 16.74 -0.07
C LYS A 176 -21.45 17.42 -1.38
N THR A 177 -20.62 18.45 -1.36
CA THR A 177 -20.26 19.25 -2.53
C THR A 177 -18.76 19.30 -2.75
N TYR A 178 -18.33 19.77 -3.93
CA TYR A 178 -16.93 20.07 -4.20
C TYR A 178 -16.29 20.96 -3.13
N ASP A 179 -16.92 22.09 -2.79
CA ASP A 179 -16.39 23.07 -1.84
C ASP A 179 -16.23 22.49 -0.42
N GLU A 180 -17.14 21.60 0.00
CA GLU A 180 -17.02 20.92 1.29
C GLU A 180 -15.87 19.91 1.29
N MET A 181 -15.73 19.14 0.20
CA MET A 181 -14.70 18.10 0.08
C MET A 181 -13.28 18.68 0.08
N ILE A 182 -13.02 19.76 -0.68
CA ILE A 182 -11.67 20.36 -0.76
C ILE A 182 -11.18 20.96 0.57
N ASN A 183 -12.08 21.17 1.53
CA ASN A 183 -11.74 21.67 2.84
C ASN A 183 -11.33 20.57 3.82
N ILE A 184 -11.79 19.33 3.62
CA ILE A 184 -11.57 18.20 4.51
C ILE A 184 -11.42 16.92 3.68
N PHE A 185 -10.23 16.73 3.10
CA PHE A 185 -9.90 15.46 2.46
C PHE A 185 -9.60 14.37 3.50
N PRO A 186 -9.97 13.10 3.23
CA PRO A 186 -9.63 12.00 4.11
C PRO A 186 -8.13 11.72 4.06
N ASP A 187 -7.54 11.53 5.24
CA ASP A 187 -6.14 11.15 5.43
C ASP A 187 -6.00 10.19 6.63
N VAL A 188 -4.83 9.58 6.79
CA VAL A 188 -4.49 8.70 7.91
C VAL A 188 -3.26 9.24 8.66
N GLU A 189 -3.26 9.11 9.99
CA GLU A 189 -2.16 9.61 10.81
C GLU A 189 -0.89 8.74 10.72
N TYR A 190 -1.08 7.43 10.49
CA TYR A 190 -0.01 6.46 10.35
C TYR A 190 -0.41 5.33 9.41
N PHE A 191 0.58 4.69 8.78
CA PHE A 191 0.37 3.56 7.89
C PHE A 191 1.68 2.81 7.63
N ILE A 192 1.56 1.59 7.09
CA ILE A 192 2.66 0.86 6.48
C ILE A 192 2.61 1.10 4.97
N GLY A 193 3.70 1.61 4.41
CA GLY A 193 3.87 1.88 2.99
C GLY A 193 4.93 1.00 2.36
N LYS A 194 4.90 0.88 1.03
CA LYS A 194 6.02 0.32 0.26
C LYS A 194 7.16 1.33 0.20
N ALA A 195 8.38 0.88 0.48
CA ALA A 195 9.54 1.75 0.37
C ALA A 195 9.83 2.08 -1.11
N LYS A 196 10.28 3.31 -1.37
CA LYS A 196 10.76 3.77 -2.67
C LYS A 196 12.19 4.29 -2.56
N THR A 197 12.90 4.40 -3.68
CA THR A 197 14.30 4.85 -3.68
C THR A 197 14.51 6.22 -3.04
N LEU A 198 13.50 7.10 -3.10
CA LEU A 198 13.49 8.40 -2.43
C LEU A 198 13.53 8.30 -0.88
N ASP A 199 13.18 7.14 -0.32
CA ASP A 199 13.20 6.89 1.13
C ASP A 199 14.58 6.43 1.63
N ALA A 200 15.46 6.00 0.73
CA ALA A 200 16.72 5.32 1.05
C ALA A 200 17.61 6.10 2.03
N LEU A 201 17.68 7.42 1.87
CA LEU A 201 18.44 8.29 2.79
C LEU A 201 17.89 8.20 4.23
N ARG A 202 16.56 8.19 4.39
CA ARG A 202 15.95 8.10 5.72
C ARG A 202 16.20 6.73 6.35
N LEU A 203 16.12 5.65 5.58
CA LEU A 203 16.43 4.29 6.07
C LEU A 203 17.89 4.17 6.51
N SER A 204 18.81 4.77 5.73
CA SER A 204 20.24 4.87 6.07
C SER A 204 20.46 5.58 7.41
N VAL A 205 19.84 6.74 7.61
CA VAL A 205 19.95 7.52 8.86
C VAL A 205 19.45 6.72 10.06
N ILE A 206 18.24 6.15 9.99
CA ILE A 206 17.67 5.34 11.10
C ILE A 206 18.62 4.21 11.46
N SER A 207 19.15 3.50 10.46
CA SER A 207 20.01 2.33 10.70
C SER A 207 21.33 2.73 11.35
N LYS A 208 21.96 3.83 10.90
CA LYS A 208 23.23 4.32 11.44
C LYS A 208 23.09 4.77 12.89
N ASP A 209 22.02 5.47 13.23
CA ASP A 209 21.75 5.93 14.61
C ASP A 209 21.60 4.76 15.60
N LEU A 210 21.19 3.58 15.10
CA LEU A 210 20.97 2.38 15.90
C LEU A 210 22.20 1.46 16.00
N THR A 211 23.31 1.76 15.30
CA THR A 211 24.54 0.94 15.33
C THR A 211 25.11 0.77 16.74
N LYS A 212 24.95 1.78 17.61
CA LYS A 212 25.34 1.74 19.04
C LYS A 212 24.66 0.63 19.86
N TYR A 213 23.54 0.08 19.38
CA TYR A 213 22.87 -1.06 20.01
C TYR A 213 23.35 -2.41 19.48
N ILE A 214 24.08 -2.40 18.36
CA ILE A 214 24.57 -3.60 17.67
C ILE A 214 26.05 -3.83 18.02
N PHE A 215 26.84 -2.77 18.11
CA PHE A 215 28.28 -2.82 18.35
C PHE A 215 28.63 -2.13 19.67
N GLU A 216 29.52 -2.75 20.46
CA GLU A 216 30.10 -2.13 21.68
C GLU A 216 31.09 -1.00 21.34
N LYS A 217 31.67 -1.04 20.14
CA LYS A 217 32.59 -0.06 19.57
C LYS A 217 32.02 0.50 18.26
N GLU A 218 32.81 1.28 17.53
CA GLU A 218 32.44 1.73 16.18
C GLU A 218 32.09 0.55 15.26
N ALA A 219 31.10 0.76 14.40
CA ALA A 219 30.66 -0.24 13.44
C ALA A 219 31.81 -0.55 12.45
N PRO A 220 32.06 -1.82 12.11
CA PRO A 220 33.04 -2.16 11.09
C PRO A 220 32.71 -1.50 9.75
N LYS A 221 33.73 -1.08 9.00
CA LYS A 221 33.58 -0.38 7.73
C LYS A 221 32.64 -1.08 6.73
N TRP A 222 32.72 -2.41 6.62
CA TRP A 222 31.85 -3.19 5.74
C TRP A 222 30.36 -3.06 6.12
N PHE A 223 30.06 -2.91 7.41
CA PHE A 223 28.69 -2.73 7.89
C PHE A 223 28.22 -1.29 7.67
N GLU A 224 29.10 -0.30 7.81
CA GLU A 224 28.78 1.08 7.46
C GLU A 224 28.48 1.24 5.97
N GLU A 225 29.23 0.53 5.12
CA GLU A 225 28.99 0.45 3.67
C GLU A 225 27.59 -0.13 3.37
N GLU A 226 27.16 -1.20 4.06
CA GLU A 226 25.80 -1.77 3.95
C GLU A 226 24.68 -0.78 4.33
N LEU A 227 24.99 0.19 5.18
CA LEU A 227 24.06 1.21 5.64
C LEU A 227 24.09 2.50 4.81
N LEU A 228 24.82 2.56 3.69
CA LEU A 228 24.80 3.72 2.80
C LEU A 228 23.45 3.87 2.08
N GLU A 229 23.11 5.11 1.72
CA GLU A 229 21.91 5.41 0.93
C GLU A 229 21.85 4.58 -0.36
N GLU A 230 22.99 4.45 -1.06
CA GLU A 230 23.04 3.72 -2.33
C GLU A 230 22.76 2.22 -2.15
N SER A 231 23.26 1.60 -1.09
CA SER A 231 22.95 0.21 -0.76
C SER A 231 21.47 -0.01 -0.45
N PHE A 232 20.79 0.97 0.16
CA PHE A 232 19.33 0.93 0.31
C PHE A 232 18.61 1.08 -1.04
N LYS A 233 19.06 1.96 -1.94
CA LYS A 233 18.46 2.08 -3.27
C LYS A 233 18.59 0.78 -4.07
N GLU A 234 19.77 0.18 -4.08
CA GLU A 234 20.03 -1.11 -4.74
C GLU A 234 19.10 -2.19 -4.22
N ARG A 235 18.95 -2.29 -2.89
CA ARG A 235 18.04 -3.26 -2.26
C ARG A 235 16.56 -2.98 -2.55
N ILE A 236 16.15 -1.71 -2.58
CA ILE A 236 14.75 -1.33 -2.91
C ILE A 236 14.42 -1.66 -4.38
N LEU A 237 15.39 -1.54 -5.29
CA LEU A 237 15.21 -1.87 -6.71
C LEU A 237 15.32 -3.37 -7.01
N SER A 238 15.86 -4.16 -6.07
CA SER A 238 16.07 -5.59 -6.26
C SER A 238 14.82 -6.40 -5.99
N GLU A 239 14.49 -7.32 -6.89
CA GLU A 239 13.41 -8.30 -6.72
C GLU A 239 13.68 -9.31 -5.58
N GLU A 240 14.93 -9.39 -5.09
CA GLU A 240 15.28 -10.22 -3.94
C GLU A 240 14.71 -9.67 -2.62
N TYR A 241 14.33 -8.38 -2.57
CA TYR A 241 13.93 -7.75 -1.32
C TYR A 241 12.54 -7.12 -1.39
N GLU A 242 11.78 -7.34 -0.32
CA GLU A 242 10.53 -6.64 -0.04
C GLU A 242 10.78 -5.63 1.08
N HIS A 243 10.61 -4.33 0.80
CA HIS A 243 10.84 -3.24 1.75
C HIS A 243 9.55 -2.51 2.11
N PHE A 244 9.27 -2.43 3.40
CA PHE A 244 8.12 -1.70 3.93
C PHE A 244 8.56 -0.69 4.99
N VAL A 245 7.91 0.46 4.97
CA VAL A 245 8.16 1.57 5.90
C VAL A 245 6.94 1.81 6.76
N TYR A 246 7.17 2.15 8.02
CA TYR A 246 6.14 2.67 8.93
C TYR A 246 6.23 4.18 8.94
N VAL A 247 5.14 4.85 8.58
CA VAL A 247 5.08 6.30 8.46
C VAL A 247 4.13 6.86 9.51
N ILE A 248 4.54 7.94 10.19
CA ILE A 248 3.69 8.74 11.09
C ILE A 248 3.80 10.20 10.65
N LYS A 249 2.68 10.85 10.31
CA LYS A 249 2.63 12.29 9.93
C LYS A 249 3.79 12.69 8.99
N ASP A 250 3.92 11.98 7.87
CA ASP A 250 4.94 12.17 6.81
C ASP A 250 6.35 11.65 7.11
N GLU A 251 6.64 11.25 8.34
CA GLU A 251 7.97 10.76 8.72
C GLU A 251 8.02 9.23 8.68
N ILE A 252 9.00 8.67 7.97
CA ILE A 252 9.36 7.25 8.14
C ILE A 252 10.05 7.12 9.49
N VAL A 253 9.44 6.33 10.37
CA VAL A 253 9.88 6.11 11.76
C VAL A 253 10.32 4.67 12.03
N GLY A 254 10.15 3.79 11.05
CA GLY A 254 10.63 2.42 11.11
C GLY A 254 10.49 1.74 9.76
N PHE A 255 11.16 0.60 9.59
CA PHE A 255 11.06 -0.18 8.36
C PHE A 255 11.42 -1.65 8.61
N ILE A 256 10.96 -2.50 7.70
CA ILE A 256 11.27 -3.93 7.63
C ILE A 256 11.68 -4.29 6.21
N ALA A 257 12.67 -5.16 6.08
CA ALA A 257 13.10 -5.72 4.81
C ALA A 257 13.13 -7.24 4.91
N ILE A 258 12.47 -7.92 3.96
CA ILE A 258 12.53 -9.38 3.82
C ILE A 258 13.33 -9.70 2.56
N LYS A 259 14.39 -10.50 2.71
CA LYS A 259 15.22 -11.00 1.61
C LYS A 259 14.78 -12.42 1.22
N ASP A 260 14.70 -12.68 -0.08
CA ASP A 260 14.40 -13.99 -0.71
C ASP A 260 13.15 -14.66 -0.12
N LYS A 261 12.21 -13.84 0.38
CA LYS A 261 10.98 -14.27 1.07
C LYS A 261 11.20 -15.18 2.31
N THR A 262 12.43 -15.37 2.75
CA THR A 262 12.82 -16.38 3.76
C THR A 262 13.72 -15.82 4.86
N ARG A 263 14.19 -14.58 4.72
CA ARG A 263 15.04 -13.95 5.73
C ARG A 263 14.55 -12.57 6.08
N LEU A 264 14.23 -12.34 7.35
CA LEU A 264 14.07 -11.00 7.87
C LEU A 264 15.47 -10.36 7.92
N PHE A 265 15.72 -9.47 6.95
CA PHE A 265 17.04 -8.88 6.73
C PHE A 265 17.25 -7.67 7.62
N HIS A 266 16.31 -6.73 7.61
CA HIS A 266 16.33 -5.56 8.47
C HIS A 266 14.99 -5.40 9.19
N LEU A 267 15.05 -4.98 10.45
CA LEU A 267 13.90 -4.44 11.18
C LEU A 267 14.41 -3.37 12.13
N PHE A 268 14.16 -2.12 11.77
CA PHE A 268 14.63 -0.97 12.52
C PHE A 268 13.47 -0.04 12.82
N VAL A 269 13.51 0.57 14.01
CA VAL A 269 12.57 1.60 14.45
C VAL A 269 13.42 2.73 15.01
N ASP A 270 13.13 3.96 14.62
CA ASP A 270 13.82 5.13 15.15
C ASP A 270 13.73 5.12 16.68
N GLU A 271 14.86 5.41 17.35
CA GLU A 271 15.00 5.33 18.81
C GLU A 271 13.90 6.12 19.54
N LYS A 272 13.47 7.25 18.99
CA LYS A 272 12.41 8.11 19.56
C LYS A 272 11.04 7.41 19.61
N TYR A 273 10.87 6.34 18.83
CA TYR A 273 9.64 5.57 18.69
C TYR A 273 9.76 4.13 19.19
N HIS A 274 10.87 3.78 19.84
CA HIS A 274 11.00 2.49 20.53
C HIS A 274 9.88 2.27 21.56
N LYS A 275 9.53 1.00 21.78
CA LYS A 275 8.48 0.54 22.72
C LYS A 275 7.06 1.04 22.42
N LYS A 276 6.80 1.56 21.22
CA LYS A 276 5.46 1.95 20.74
C LYS A 276 4.73 0.89 19.91
N GLY A 277 5.27 -0.33 19.82
CA GLY A 277 4.64 -1.42 19.05
C GLY A 277 4.94 -1.43 17.54
N ILE A 278 5.64 -0.43 17.00
CA ILE A 278 5.91 -0.29 15.55
C ILE A 278 6.57 -1.53 14.93
N ALA A 279 7.61 -2.07 15.58
CA ALA A 279 8.28 -3.28 15.07
C ALA A 279 7.33 -4.50 15.03
N LYS A 280 6.40 -4.59 16.00
CA LYS A 280 5.39 -5.63 16.05
C LYS A 280 4.36 -5.46 14.92
N GLU A 281 3.94 -4.24 14.63
CA GLU A 281 3.01 -3.95 13.53
C GLU A 281 3.63 -4.22 12.16
N LEU A 282 4.89 -3.83 11.94
CA LEU A 282 5.65 -4.17 10.74
C LEU A 282 5.75 -5.69 10.56
N TRP A 283 6.09 -6.43 11.62
CA TRP A 283 6.14 -7.89 11.56
C TRP A 283 4.75 -8.52 11.34
N GLN A 284 3.71 -8.00 12.00
CA GLN A 284 2.34 -8.47 11.81
C GLN A 284 1.88 -8.30 10.36
N TYR A 285 2.22 -7.16 9.74
CA TYR A 285 1.95 -6.94 8.32
C TYR A 285 2.63 -7.99 7.44
N ILE A 286 3.90 -8.34 7.71
CA ILE A 286 4.57 -9.42 6.96
C ILE A 286 3.83 -10.76 7.14
N LYS A 287 3.47 -11.13 8.37
CA LYS A 287 2.76 -12.39 8.64
C LYS A 287 1.40 -12.49 7.95
N GLU A 288 0.70 -11.37 7.78
CA GLU A 288 -0.62 -11.35 7.16
C GLU A 288 -0.56 -11.42 5.62
N ASN A 289 0.57 -11.03 5.01
CA ASN A 289 0.67 -10.82 3.56
C ASN A 289 1.71 -11.71 2.88
N PHE A 290 2.56 -12.40 3.63
CA PHE A 290 3.62 -13.27 3.11
C PHE A 290 3.58 -14.64 3.75
N ASP A 291 4.10 -15.65 3.05
CA ASP A 291 4.40 -16.94 3.66
C ASP A 291 5.61 -16.79 4.57
N VAL A 292 5.37 -16.90 5.87
CA VAL A 292 6.39 -16.74 6.91
C VAL A 292 6.90 -18.06 7.48
N SER A 293 6.42 -19.20 6.95
CA SER A 293 6.66 -20.54 7.51
C SER A 293 8.14 -20.89 7.68
N ASN A 294 9.01 -20.30 6.87
CA ASN A 294 10.45 -20.56 6.86
C ASN A 294 11.28 -19.29 7.07
N ILE A 295 10.74 -18.26 7.74
CA ILE A 295 11.50 -17.03 7.97
C ILE A 295 12.57 -17.23 9.05
N SER A 296 13.80 -16.83 8.71
CA SER A 296 14.95 -16.78 9.61
C SER A 296 15.41 -15.34 9.86
N VAL A 297 16.13 -15.13 10.96
CA VAL A 297 16.78 -13.85 11.26
C VAL A 297 18.12 -14.10 11.97
N ASN A 298 19.10 -13.26 11.67
CA ASN A 298 20.31 -13.14 12.46
C ASN A 298 20.14 -11.95 13.41
N SER A 299 19.55 -12.19 14.57
CA SER A 299 19.24 -11.13 15.53
C SER A 299 20.51 -10.56 16.15
N SER A 300 20.61 -9.23 16.29
CA SER A 300 21.57 -8.66 17.23
C SER A 300 21.26 -9.16 18.65
N ILE A 301 22.27 -9.20 19.52
CA ILE A 301 22.09 -9.70 20.89
C ILE A 301 21.06 -8.85 21.67
N TYR A 302 21.04 -7.54 21.40
CA TYR A 302 20.08 -6.60 21.95
C TYR A 302 18.61 -6.93 21.56
N ALA A 303 18.38 -7.46 20.36
CA ALA A 303 17.04 -7.66 19.81
C ALA A 303 16.44 -9.05 20.07
N ILE A 304 17.15 -9.98 20.72
CA ILE A 304 16.70 -11.37 20.92
C ILE A 304 15.30 -11.41 21.56
N LYS A 305 15.09 -10.71 22.68
CA LYS A 305 13.78 -10.69 23.36
C LYS A 305 12.65 -10.10 22.50
N THR A 306 12.98 -9.17 21.62
CA THR A 306 12.01 -8.60 20.67
C THR A 306 11.56 -9.69 19.69
N TYR A 307 12.48 -10.43 19.08
CA TYR A 307 12.15 -11.52 18.17
C TYR A 307 11.47 -12.71 18.87
N GLU A 308 11.86 -13.05 20.10
CA GLU A 308 11.13 -14.05 20.92
C GLU A 308 9.66 -13.63 21.10
N SER A 309 9.40 -12.36 21.39
CA SER A 309 8.03 -11.84 21.52
C SER A 309 7.22 -11.87 20.20
N PHE A 310 7.91 -11.99 19.07
CA PHE A 310 7.30 -12.13 17.76
C PHE A 310 7.00 -13.57 17.39
N GLY A 311 7.51 -14.56 18.13
CA GLY A 311 7.40 -16.00 17.85
C GLY A 311 8.65 -16.63 17.23
N PHE A 312 9.80 -15.95 17.28
CA PHE A 312 11.06 -16.55 16.85
C PHE A 312 11.70 -17.35 17.98
N GLU A 313 12.30 -18.48 17.62
CA GLU A 313 13.06 -19.33 18.53
C GLU A 313 14.54 -19.39 18.12
N ILE A 314 15.41 -19.54 19.11
CA ILE A 314 16.84 -19.72 18.91
C ILE A 314 17.11 -20.96 18.04
N ASN A 315 17.91 -20.79 16.99
CA ASN A 315 18.29 -21.85 16.07
C ASN A 315 19.81 -22.03 15.99
N GLY A 316 20.39 -22.60 17.05
CA GLY A 316 21.83 -22.85 17.17
C GLY A 316 22.56 -21.84 18.06
N GLU A 317 23.88 -21.98 18.11
CA GLU A 317 24.73 -21.14 18.97
C GLU A 317 24.91 -19.71 18.41
N GLN A 318 25.21 -18.78 19.31
CA GLN A 318 25.59 -17.42 18.95
C GLN A 318 26.85 -17.43 18.06
N LYS A 319 26.87 -16.57 17.05
CA LYS A 319 27.97 -16.46 16.09
C LYS A 319 28.53 -15.05 16.06
N GLU A 320 29.72 -14.94 15.51
CA GLU A 320 30.38 -13.67 15.22
C GLU A 320 30.85 -13.66 13.77
N TYR A 321 30.59 -12.57 13.06
CA TYR A 321 31.07 -12.35 11.70
C TYR A 321 31.67 -10.96 11.58
N LEU A 322 33.00 -10.89 11.40
CA LEU A 322 33.74 -9.64 11.19
C LEU A 322 33.36 -8.53 12.19
N GLY A 323 33.22 -8.87 13.48
CA GLY A 323 32.86 -7.96 14.56
C GLY A 323 31.35 -7.83 14.86
N LEU A 324 30.48 -8.41 14.04
CA LEU A 324 29.03 -8.49 14.31
C LEU A 324 28.71 -9.76 15.08
N LYS A 325 28.31 -9.64 16.35
CA LYS A 325 27.75 -10.73 17.14
C LYS A 325 26.24 -10.85 16.90
N TYR A 326 25.78 -12.06 16.60
CA TYR A 326 24.36 -12.30 16.34
C TYR A 326 23.91 -13.69 16.81
N GLN A 327 22.61 -13.80 17.08
CA GLN A 327 21.93 -15.04 17.42
C GLN A 327 21.07 -15.47 16.22
N PRO A 328 21.38 -16.61 15.57
CA PRO A 328 20.48 -17.20 14.58
C PRO A 328 19.16 -17.60 15.24
N MET A 329 18.04 -17.21 14.62
CA MET A 329 16.69 -17.54 15.08
C MET A 329 15.79 -17.86 13.89
N ASN A 330 14.81 -18.74 14.09
CA ASN A 330 13.78 -19.05 13.09
C ASN A 330 12.40 -18.74 13.65
N TYR A 331 11.52 -18.22 12.81
CA TYR A 331 10.11 -18.07 13.15
C TYR A 331 9.46 -19.45 13.26
N ARG A 332 8.65 -19.66 14.31
CA ARG A 332 7.81 -20.85 14.44
C ARG A 332 6.35 -20.41 14.56
N CYS A 333 5.50 -21.00 13.71
CA CYS A 333 4.07 -20.75 13.67
C CYS A 333 3.34 -21.41 14.84
#